data_AF-N1ZE71-F1
#
_entry.id   AF-N1ZE71-F1
#
_cell.length_a   1.000
_cell.length_b   1.000
_cell.length_c   1.000
_cell.angle_alpha   90.00
_cell.angle_beta   90.00
_cell.angle_gamma   90.00
#
_symmetry.space_group_name_H-M   'P 1'
#
loop_
_entity.id
_entity.type
_entity.pdbx_description
1 polymer ?
#
loop_
_entity_poly.entity_id
_entity_poly.type
_entity_poly.pdbx_seq_one_letter_code
_entity_poly.pdbx_strand_id
1 'polypeptide(L)'
;MAISKDDYKKVIDDIDVEGTSKYQPSGGKTYCNIFAQDVAEEYGTPLPSGTCAKMLEALKGNKTPHWYSVNYADAQSCANKGYTTIGITSDHVVIIYPHGNTASSVSDLYMSMAGYKCFNDTKITYAWEKSTLSNIRFYSWYEKE
;
A
#
# COMPACT_ATOMS: atom_id res chain seq x y z
N MET A 1 3.52 11.66 -14.42
CA MET A 1 4.40 10.48 -14.55
C MET A 1 3.69 9.48 -15.45
N ALA A 2 4.41 8.70 -16.27
CA ALA A 2 3.76 7.60 -16.99
C ALA A 2 3.52 6.46 -15.99
N ILE A 3 2.36 5.79 -16.06
CA ILE A 3 2.09 4.62 -15.22
C ILE A 3 2.98 3.48 -15.72
N SER A 4 3.97 3.09 -14.93
CA SER A 4 4.85 1.97 -15.26
C SER A 4 5.28 1.22 -14.00
N LYS A 5 5.57 -0.08 -14.16
CA LYS A 5 6.06 -0.92 -13.06
C LYS A 5 7.36 -0.37 -12.48
N ASP A 6 8.29 0.03 -13.35
CA ASP A 6 9.63 0.45 -12.96
C ASP A 6 9.61 1.81 -12.26
N ASP A 7 8.80 2.77 -12.72
CA ASP A 7 8.67 4.07 -12.05
C ASP A 7 8.01 3.94 -10.67
N TYR A 8 6.95 3.12 -10.57
CA TYR A 8 6.29 2.86 -9.29
C TYR A 8 7.23 2.17 -8.29
N LYS A 9 7.95 1.14 -8.74
CA LYS A 9 8.98 0.45 -7.95
C LYS A 9 10.05 1.44 -7.48
N LYS A 10 10.53 2.29 -8.40
CA LYS A 10 11.55 3.29 -8.13
C LYS A 10 11.13 4.29 -7.06
N VAL A 11 9.90 4.81 -7.10
CA VAL A 11 9.40 5.71 -6.05
C VAL A 11 9.39 5.03 -4.68
N ILE A 12 8.92 3.79 -4.60
CA ILE A 12 8.91 3.04 -3.34
C ILE A 12 10.33 2.84 -2.80
N ASP A 13 11.26 2.42 -3.68
CA ASP A 13 12.64 2.13 -3.31
C ASP A 13 13.42 3.42 -2.95
N ASP A 14 13.21 4.54 -3.66
CA ASP A 14 13.89 5.82 -3.45
C ASP A 14 13.46 6.52 -2.14
N ILE A 15 12.21 6.30 -1.68
CA ILE A 15 11.74 6.79 -0.37
C ILE A 15 12.51 6.11 0.79
N ASP A 16 13.06 4.92 0.56
CA ASP A 16 13.84 4.14 1.51
C ASP A 16 13.18 4.06 2.90
N VAL A 17 12.05 3.36 2.97
CA VAL A 17 11.27 3.23 4.22
C VAL A 17 12.09 2.66 5.39
N GLU A 18 13.09 1.85 5.08
CA GLU A 18 13.95 1.16 6.05
C GLU A 18 15.06 2.07 6.60
N GLY A 19 15.62 2.97 5.78
CA GLY A 19 16.66 3.93 6.20
C GLY A 19 16.14 5.29 6.66
N THR A 20 14.97 5.72 6.18
CA THR A 20 14.45 7.07 6.45
C THR A 20 13.83 7.20 7.85
N SER A 21 14.43 8.06 8.70
CA SER A 21 14.03 8.23 10.10
C SER A 21 12.59 8.71 10.30
N LYS A 22 11.98 9.38 9.31
CA LYS A 22 10.58 9.84 9.32
C LYS A 22 9.59 8.67 9.51
N TYR A 23 9.94 7.48 9.04
CA TYR A 23 9.05 6.31 9.05
C TYR A 23 9.30 5.37 10.22
N GLN A 24 10.45 5.53 10.90
CA GLN A 24 10.83 4.67 12.01
C GLN A 24 9.89 4.87 13.19
N PRO A 25 9.41 3.78 13.83
CA PRO A 25 8.55 3.89 14.99
C PRO A 25 9.29 4.60 16.14
N SER A 26 8.57 5.48 16.84
CA SER A 26 9.14 6.22 17.98
C SER A 26 8.07 6.51 19.01
N GLY A 27 8.40 6.33 20.29
CA GLY A 27 7.48 6.60 21.40
C GLY A 27 6.15 5.83 21.33
N GLY A 28 6.17 4.61 20.78
CA GLY A 28 4.97 3.78 20.60
C GLY A 28 4.05 4.20 19.43
N LYS A 29 4.47 5.16 18.61
CA LYS A 29 3.75 5.59 17.40
C LYS A 29 4.33 4.91 16.16
N THR A 30 3.47 4.62 15.21
CA THR A 30 3.83 4.10 13.89
C THR A 30 3.34 5.07 12.80
N TYR A 31 4.00 5.04 11.64
CA TYR A 31 3.80 6.03 10.59
C TYR A 31 3.40 5.39 9.26
N CYS A 32 2.67 4.26 9.32
CA CYS A 32 2.20 3.50 8.16
C CYS A 32 1.43 4.35 7.15
N ASN A 33 0.48 5.16 7.64
CA ASN A 33 -0.31 6.07 6.83
C ASN A 33 0.53 7.17 6.18
N ILE A 34 1.54 7.70 6.90
CA ILE A 34 2.44 8.73 6.36
C ILE A 34 3.26 8.16 5.21
N PHE A 35 3.86 6.98 5.40
CA PHE A 35 4.61 6.31 4.33
C PHE A 35 3.73 6.05 3.10
N ALA A 36 2.55 5.47 3.30
CA ALA A 36 1.64 5.19 2.19
C ALA A 36 1.22 6.48 1.46
N GLN A 37 0.97 7.56 2.21
CA GLN A 37 0.63 8.87 1.64
C GLN A 37 1.80 9.47 0.84
N ASP A 38 3.02 9.43 1.37
CA ASP A 38 4.20 9.98 0.69
C ASP A 38 4.46 9.24 -0.64
N VAL A 39 4.43 7.90 -0.65
CA VAL A 39 4.56 7.09 -1.87
C VAL A 39 3.50 7.47 -2.90
N ALA A 40 2.25 7.54 -2.45
CA ALA A 40 1.12 7.85 -3.31
C ALA A 40 1.16 9.29 -3.85
N GLU A 41 1.65 10.25 -3.05
CA GLU A 41 1.80 11.65 -3.43
C GLU A 41 2.95 11.84 -4.42
N GLU A 42 4.11 11.24 -4.16
CA GLU A 42 5.28 11.32 -5.04
C GLU A 42 5.03 10.67 -6.41
N TYR A 43 4.20 9.61 -6.44
CA TYR A 43 3.77 8.98 -7.68
C TYR A 43 2.57 9.67 -8.36
N GLY A 44 2.01 10.73 -7.75
CA GLY A 44 0.93 11.54 -8.33
C GLY A 44 -0.47 10.95 -8.22
N THR A 45 -0.68 10.00 -7.32
CA THR A 45 -1.95 9.29 -7.07
C THR A 45 -2.39 9.44 -5.61
N PRO A 46 -2.69 10.66 -5.13
CA PRO A 46 -2.79 10.94 -3.70
C PRO A 46 -3.83 10.08 -2.98
N LEU A 47 -3.47 9.61 -1.79
CA LEU A 47 -4.36 8.89 -0.87
C LEU A 47 -5.14 9.86 0.02
N PRO A 48 -6.32 9.44 0.53
CA PRO A 48 -7.01 10.20 1.57
C PRO A 48 -6.14 10.43 2.81
N SER A 49 -6.18 11.66 3.33
CA SER A 49 -5.43 12.05 4.53
C SER A 49 -6.04 11.46 5.81
N GLY A 50 -5.26 11.47 6.91
CA GLY A 50 -5.71 11.05 8.24
C GLY A 50 -5.24 9.65 8.66
N THR A 51 -5.93 9.08 9.64
CA THR A 51 -5.62 7.74 10.20
C THR A 51 -6.08 6.63 9.25
N CYS A 52 -5.56 5.41 9.43
CA CYS A 52 -5.97 4.24 8.64
C CYS A 52 -7.49 4.04 8.62
N ALA A 53 -8.16 4.18 9.77
CA ALA A 53 -9.63 4.12 9.84
C ALA A 53 -10.31 5.20 8.98
N LYS A 54 -9.85 6.46 9.04
CA LYS A 54 -10.42 7.55 8.23
C LYS A 54 -10.17 7.34 6.74
N MET A 55 -8.96 6.90 6.39
CA MET A 55 -8.58 6.56 5.01
C MET A 55 -9.46 5.42 4.49
N LEU A 56 -9.64 4.34 5.26
CA LEU A 56 -10.49 3.22 4.90
C LEU A 56 -11.95 3.66 4.68
N GLU A 57 -12.50 4.51 5.54
CA GLU A 57 -13.86 5.05 5.36
C GLU A 57 -14.00 5.92 4.10
N ALA A 58 -12.96 6.68 3.73
CA ALA A 58 -12.94 7.48 2.51
C ALA A 58 -12.82 6.62 1.24
N LEU A 59 -12.11 5.49 1.30
CA LEU A 59 -11.96 4.56 0.18
C LEU A 59 -13.20 3.68 -0.03
N LYS A 60 -13.90 3.33 1.07
CA LYS A 60 -15.10 2.49 1.03
C LYS A 60 -16.16 3.04 0.08
N GLY A 61 -16.68 2.15 -0.76
CA GLY A 61 -17.73 2.48 -1.72
C GLY A 61 -17.26 3.35 -2.88
N ASN A 62 -15.95 3.38 -3.16
CA ASN A 62 -15.34 4.16 -4.24
C ASN A 62 -15.66 5.67 -4.15
N LYS A 63 -15.77 6.19 -2.93
CA LYS A 63 -16.04 7.62 -2.67
C LYS A 63 -14.84 8.51 -2.98
N THR A 64 -13.64 7.94 -2.95
CA THR A 64 -12.41 8.63 -3.36
C THR A 64 -12.23 8.44 -4.86
N PRO A 65 -12.16 9.51 -5.67
CA PRO A 65 -11.95 9.42 -7.10
C PRO A 65 -10.75 8.54 -7.46
N HIS A 66 -10.88 7.75 -8.53
CA HIS A 66 -9.85 6.85 -9.09
C HIS A 66 -9.42 5.67 -8.20
N TRP A 67 -9.77 5.66 -6.92
CA TRP A 67 -9.49 4.55 -6.01
C TRP A 67 -10.65 3.56 -6.03
N TYR A 68 -10.37 2.34 -6.46
CA TYR A 68 -11.37 1.29 -6.57
C TYR A 68 -11.00 0.07 -5.74
N SER A 69 -12.01 -0.52 -5.09
CA SER A 69 -11.84 -1.79 -4.39
C SER A 69 -11.49 -2.90 -5.38
N VAL A 70 -10.45 -3.66 -5.07
CA VAL A 70 -10.00 -4.83 -5.85
C VAL A 70 -9.83 -6.05 -4.94
N ASN A 71 -9.78 -7.25 -5.51
CA ASN A 71 -9.39 -8.44 -4.76
C ASN A 71 -7.85 -8.53 -4.65
N TYR A 72 -7.35 -9.50 -3.89
CA TYR A 72 -5.91 -9.66 -3.64
C TYR A 72 -5.09 -9.99 -4.90
N ALA A 73 -5.67 -10.74 -5.85
CA ALA A 73 -4.98 -11.11 -7.08
C ALA A 73 -4.88 -9.91 -8.02
N ASP A 74 -5.97 -9.15 -8.15
CA ASP A 74 -6.02 -7.90 -8.89
C ASP A 74 -5.11 -6.85 -8.26
N ALA A 75 -5.01 -6.78 -6.93
CA ALA A 75 -4.09 -5.87 -6.25
C ALA A 75 -2.63 -6.10 -6.67
N GLN A 76 -2.15 -7.35 -6.63
CA GLN A 76 -0.80 -7.67 -7.07
C GLN A 76 -0.63 -7.41 -8.59
N SER A 77 -1.63 -7.74 -9.40
CA SER A 77 -1.64 -7.49 -10.85
C SER A 77 -1.57 -5.98 -11.18
N CYS A 78 -2.35 -5.15 -10.47
CA CYS A 78 -2.35 -3.70 -10.61
C CYS A 78 -1.00 -3.10 -10.21
N ALA A 79 -0.45 -3.48 -9.05
CA ALA A 79 0.88 -3.05 -8.64
C ALA A 79 1.94 -3.42 -9.69
N ASN A 80 1.91 -4.65 -10.20
CA ASN A 80 2.85 -5.11 -11.24
C ASN A 80 2.72 -4.37 -12.58
N LYS A 81 1.59 -3.71 -12.84
CA LYS A 81 1.37 -2.83 -14.00
C LYS A 81 1.76 -1.37 -13.71
N GLY A 82 2.15 -1.04 -12.48
CA GLY A 82 2.54 0.29 -12.05
C GLY A 82 1.41 1.12 -11.44
N TYR A 83 0.25 0.53 -11.15
CA TYR A 83 -0.83 1.24 -10.46
C TYR A 83 -0.60 1.24 -8.96
N THR A 84 -0.64 2.43 -8.35
CA THR A 84 -0.57 2.57 -6.89
C THR A 84 -1.65 1.74 -6.25
N THR A 85 -1.22 0.81 -5.41
CA THR A 85 -2.11 -0.18 -4.81
C THR A 85 -1.79 -0.32 -3.34
N ILE A 86 -2.82 -0.41 -2.51
CA ILE A 86 -2.67 -0.55 -1.06
C ILE A 86 -3.44 -1.73 -0.51
N GLY A 87 -2.93 -2.29 0.59
CA GLY A 87 -3.70 -3.12 1.51
C GLY A 87 -3.96 -2.34 2.79
N ILE A 88 -5.19 -2.36 3.31
CA ILE A 88 -5.57 -1.55 4.47
C ILE A 88 -6.56 -2.26 5.40
N THR A 89 -6.34 -2.09 6.70
CA THR A 89 -7.27 -2.35 7.81
C THR A 89 -7.55 -1.03 8.56
N SER A 90 -8.40 -1.05 9.59
CA SER A 90 -8.70 0.15 10.39
C SER A 90 -7.48 0.70 11.14
N ASP A 91 -6.48 -0.12 11.39
CA ASP A 91 -5.29 0.18 12.19
C ASP A 91 -4.01 0.31 11.35
N HIS A 92 -3.93 -0.31 10.17
CA HIS A 92 -2.70 -0.40 9.40
C HIS A 92 -2.93 -0.29 7.88
N VAL A 93 -1.93 0.24 7.17
CA VAL A 93 -1.92 0.35 5.71
C VAL A 93 -0.53 0.03 5.17
N VAL A 94 -0.47 -0.65 4.04
CA VAL A 94 0.75 -0.98 3.32
C VAL A 94 0.61 -0.63 1.84
N ILE A 95 1.73 -0.36 1.19
CA ILE A 95 1.82 -0.23 -0.27
C ILE A 95 2.09 -1.63 -0.84
N ILE A 96 1.32 -2.07 -1.83
CA ILE A 96 1.59 -3.34 -2.52
C ILE A 96 2.76 -3.13 -3.49
N TYR A 97 3.79 -3.94 -3.32
CA TYR A 97 5.04 -3.84 -4.06
C TYR A 97 4.95 -4.54 -5.42
N PRO A 98 5.49 -3.94 -6.50
CA PRO A 98 5.48 -4.51 -7.85
C PRO A 98 6.51 -5.64 -8.03
N HIS A 99 6.34 -6.76 -7.31
CA HIS A 99 7.29 -7.88 -7.31
C HIS A 99 7.25 -8.73 -8.60
N GLY A 100 6.20 -8.63 -9.41
CA GLY A 100 6.04 -9.38 -10.67
C GLY A 100 5.45 -10.79 -10.50
N ASN A 101 5.08 -11.20 -9.29
CA ASN A 101 4.41 -12.48 -9.04
C ASN A 101 2.90 -12.40 -9.31
N THR A 102 2.28 -13.57 -9.45
CA THR A 102 0.81 -13.73 -9.40
C THR A 102 0.44 -14.24 -8.02
N ALA A 103 -0.45 -13.53 -7.32
CA ALA A 103 -0.90 -13.94 -5.98
C ALA A 103 -2.07 -14.94 -6.08
N SER A 104 -1.92 -16.13 -5.49
CA SER A 104 -2.99 -17.13 -5.37
C SER A 104 -3.74 -17.03 -4.04
N SER A 105 -3.20 -16.27 -3.10
CA SER A 105 -3.78 -15.99 -1.79
C SER A 105 -3.29 -14.64 -1.27
N VAL A 106 -3.93 -14.11 -0.23
CA VAL A 106 -3.48 -12.87 0.42
C VAL A 106 -2.02 -12.99 0.89
N SER A 107 -1.62 -14.14 1.44
CA SER A 107 -0.23 -14.37 1.90
C SER A 107 0.82 -14.32 0.80
N ASP A 108 0.42 -14.36 -0.48
CA ASP A 108 1.36 -14.32 -1.60
C ASP A 108 1.76 -12.91 -2.01
N LEU A 109 1.06 -11.88 -1.51
CA LEU A 109 1.35 -10.49 -1.84
C LEU A 109 2.67 -10.02 -1.23
N TYR A 110 3.33 -9.15 -1.99
CA TYR A 110 4.48 -8.38 -1.54
C TYR A 110 4.08 -6.94 -1.25
N MET A 111 4.70 -6.36 -0.25
CA MET A 111 4.39 -5.02 0.22
C MET A 111 5.62 -4.31 0.75
N SER A 112 5.49 -2.99 0.82
CA SER A 112 6.37 -2.10 1.56
C SER A 112 5.53 -1.34 2.59
N MET A 113 6.10 -1.13 3.77
CA MET A 113 5.38 -0.53 4.89
C MET A 113 6.30 0.20 5.86
N ALA A 114 5.72 1.21 6.51
CA ALA A 114 6.19 1.70 7.80
C ALA A 114 5.27 1.16 8.90
N GLY A 115 5.80 0.86 10.09
CA GLY A 115 5.00 0.22 11.13
C GLY A 115 5.77 0.08 12.44
N TYR A 116 5.50 -0.99 13.19
CA TYR A 116 6.34 -1.39 14.31
C TYR A 116 7.76 -1.79 13.86
N LYS A 117 7.88 -2.15 12.57
CA LYS A 117 9.10 -2.28 11.79
C LYS A 117 8.81 -1.72 10.40
N CYS A 118 9.85 -1.20 9.76
CA CYS A 118 9.81 -0.86 8.35
C CYS A 118 10.28 -2.03 7.52
N PHE A 119 9.65 -2.23 6.37
CA PHE A 119 10.02 -3.26 5.42
C PHE A 119 9.84 -2.75 4.00
N ASN A 120 10.76 -3.11 3.11
CA ASN A 120 10.62 -2.98 1.67
C ASN A 120 10.61 -4.37 1.01
N ASP A 121 9.80 -4.54 -0.05
CA ASP A 121 9.70 -5.77 -0.83
C ASP A 121 9.62 -7.07 0.02
N THR A 122 8.66 -7.14 0.94
CA THR A 122 8.47 -8.32 1.79
C THR A 122 7.06 -8.86 1.76
N LYS A 123 6.86 -10.07 2.28
CA LYS A 123 5.53 -10.70 2.31
C LYS A 123 4.57 -9.93 3.21
N ILE A 124 3.32 -9.79 2.77
CA ILE A 124 2.27 -9.11 3.54
C ILE A 124 2.00 -9.74 4.92
N THR A 125 2.39 -11.00 5.12
CA THR A 125 2.30 -11.70 6.41
C THR A 125 3.21 -11.12 7.49
N TYR A 126 4.14 -10.22 7.15
CA TYR A 126 4.92 -9.45 8.13
C TYR A 126 4.19 -8.22 8.65
N ALA A 127 3.19 -7.72 7.91
CA ALA A 127 2.32 -6.61 8.31
C ALA A 127 1.17 -7.09 9.20
N TRP A 128 0.58 -8.24 8.87
CA TRP A 128 -0.57 -8.80 9.59
C TRP A 128 -0.42 -10.27 9.90
N GLU A 129 -0.93 -10.66 11.05
CA GLU A 129 -1.09 -12.08 11.40
C GLU A 129 -2.04 -12.80 10.45
N LYS A 130 -1.84 -14.11 10.28
CA LYS A 130 -2.61 -14.95 9.35
C LYS A 130 -4.13 -14.88 9.58
N SER A 131 -4.56 -14.76 10.83
CA SER A 131 -5.96 -14.62 11.24
C SER A 131 -6.61 -13.31 10.79
N THR A 132 -5.81 -12.27 10.53
CA THR A 132 -6.29 -10.94 10.16
C THR A 132 -6.31 -10.72 8.64
N LEU A 133 -5.67 -11.61 7.87
CA LEU A 133 -5.57 -11.47 6.41
C LEU A 133 -6.92 -11.37 5.69
N SER A 134 -7.99 -11.99 6.22
CA SER A 134 -9.35 -11.90 5.66
C SER A 134 -10.00 -10.51 5.83
N ASN A 135 -9.48 -9.70 6.76
CA ASN A 135 -10.00 -8.38 7.07
C ASN A 135 -9.35 -7.29 6.22
N ILE A 136 -8.25 -7.61 5.54
CA ILE A 136 -7.57 -6.68 4.65
C ILE A 136 -8.50 -6.32 3.50
N ARG A 137 -8.54 -5.03 3.16
CA ARG A 137 -9.19 -4.51 1.96
C ARG A 137 -8.12 -3.95 1.04
N PHE A 138 -8.29 -4.19 -0.25
CA PHE A 138 -7.34 -3.74 -1.26
C PHE A 138 -7.99 -2.68 -2.15
N TYR A 139 -7.22 -1.65 -2.45
CA TYR A 139 -7.62 -0.58 -3.34
C TYR A 139 -6.49 -0.26 -4.29
N SER A 140 -6.83 -0.02 -5.55
CA SER A 140 -5.88 0.42 -6.58
C SER A 140 -6.36 1.71 -7.21
N TRP A 141 -5.41 2.58 -7.53
CA TRP A 141 -5.65 3.82 -8.26
C TRP A 141 -5.55 3.55 -9.76
N TYR A 142 -6.58 3.90 -10.53
CA TYR A 142 -6.54 3.88 -12.00
C TYR A 142 -7.59 4.82 -12.59
N GLU A 143 -7.40 5.24 -13.84
CA GLU A 143 -8.43 5.91 -14.62
C GLU A 143 -9.32 4.87 -15.29
N LYS A 144 -10.64 5.03 -15.16
CA LYS A 144 -11.58 4.25 -15.95
C LYS A 144 -11.70 4.91 -17.31
N GLU A 145 -11.46 4.13 -18.36
CA GLU A 145 -11.76 4.50 -19.76
C GLU A 145 -13.25 4.80 -19.96
#